data_AF-A0A182FD74-F1
#
_entry.id   AF-A0A182FD74-F1
#
_cell.length_a   1.000
_cell.length_b   1.000
_cell.length_c   1.000
_cell.angle_alpha   90.00
_cell.angle_beta   90.00
_cell.angle_gamma   90.00
#
_symmetry.space_group_name_H-M   'P 1'
#
loop_
_entity.id
_entity.type
_entity.pdbx_description
1 polymer ?
#
loop_
_entity_poly.entity_id
_entity_poly.type
_entity_poly.pdbx_seq_one_letter_code
_entity_poly.pdbx_strand_id
1 'polypeptide(L)'
;MEHLRNVSSVKELAEVCKDTPTLVKILMDAGLLMASQNCKVCNRDMKLKKVAVTKKSDCYKWTCLKTNSCPGSEISVRNGSIFEGSKLLLKDALVLIFLWAQRTPCTGIANVLGLSKPTIYAWAETLRGVALETVSSRSAMIGGVGQTVEIDESCVTKRKYNRGRVSDNNQVWIVGALSL
;
A
#
# COMPACT_ATOMS: atom_id res chain seq x y z
N MET A 1 16.01 -5.14 4.08
CA MET A 1 14.84 -5.37 4.97
C MET A 1 15.08 -5.05 6.46
N GLU A 2 16.32 -5.04 6.98
CA GLU A 2 16.56 -4.84 8.43
C GLU A 2 16.09 -3.49 8.97
N HIS A 3 16.23 -2.41 8.19
CA HIS A 3 15.90 -1.05 8.63
C HIS A 3 14.41 -0.80 8.96
N LEU A 4 13.49 -1.55 8.36
CA LEU A 4 12.05 -1.40 8.62
C LEU A 4 11.48 -2.47 9.58
N ARG A 5 12.22 -3.56 9.83
CA ARG A 5 11.74 -4.69 10.65
C ARG A 5 11.60 -4.36 12.14
N ASN A 6 12.41 -3.44 12.65
CA ASN A 6 12.45 -3.10 14.08
C ASN A 6 11.74 -1.79 14.41
N VAL A 7 11.06 -1.17 13.45
CA VAL A 7 10.32 0.06 13.71
C VAL A 7 9.02 -0.27 14.45
N SER A 8 8.97 0.10 15.72
CA SER A 8 7.86 -0.17 16.64
C SER A 8 7.00 1.06 16.89
N SER A 9 7.51 2.26 16.62
CA SER A 9 6.82 3.52 16.87
C SER A 9 6.88 4.51 15.71
N VAL A 10 5.91 5.43 15.67
CA VAL A 10 5.88 6.54 14.69
C VAL A 10 7.12 7.44 14.82
N LYS A 11 7.68 7.57 16.03
CA LYS A 11 8.91 8.36 16.26
C LYS A 11 10.11 7.73 15.58
N GLU A 12 10.30 6.42 15.71
CA GLU A 12 11.35 5.68 15.01
C GLU A 12 11.17 5.78 13.50
N LEU A 13 9.92 5.67 13.02
CA LEU A 13 9.62 5.83 11.60
C LEU A 13 9.96 7.24 11.10
N ALA A 14 9.73 8.27 11.91
CA ALA A 14 10.07 9.65 11.57
C ALA A 14 11.59 9.85 11.44
N GLU A 15 12.40 9.20 12.29
CA GLU A 15 13.86 9.22 12.16
C GLU A 15 14.33 8.52 10.88
N VAL A 16 13.73 7.38 10.52
CA VAL A 16 14.01 6.71 9.23
C VAL A 16 13.64 7.60 8.04
N CYS A 17 12.56 8.37 8.16
CA CYS A 17 12.07 9.27 7.10
C CYS A 17 12.80 10.62 7.03
N LYS A 18 13.78 10.89 7.91
CA LYS A 18 14.40 12.21 8.06
C LYS A 18 15.13 12.68 6.81
N ASP A 19 15.85 11.77 6.15
CA ASP A 19 16.57 12.06 4.90
C ASP A 19 15.87 11.37 3.72
N THR A 20 15.31 12.16 2.80
CA THR A 20 14.55 11.65 1.66
C THR A 20 15.39 10.77 0.72
N PRO A 21 16.65 11.13 0.37
CA PRO A 21 17.54 10.23 -0.34
C PRO A 21 17.78 8.88 0.31
N THR A 22 18.06 8.87 1.61
CA THR A 22 18.24 7.62 2.36
C THR A 22 16.95 6.80 2.36
N LEU A 23 15.79 7.45 2.53
CA LEU A 23 14.48 6.81 2.46
C LEU A 23 14.25 6.10 1.10
N VAL A 24 14.56 6.75 -0.02
CA VAL A 24 14.42 6.13 -1.36
C VAL A 24 15.26 4.85 -1.45
N LYS A 25 16.51 4.89 -0.96
CA LYS A 25 17.38 3.71 -0.95
C LYS A 25 16.80 2.59 -0.07
N ILE A 26 16.36 2.92 1.15
CA ILE A 26 15.72 1.95 2.06
C ILE A 26 14.50 1.29 1.40
N LEU A 27 13.68 2.07 0.70
CA LEU A 27 12.49 1.55 0.01
C LEU A 27 12.86 0.67 -1.19
N MET A 28 13.93 0.97 -1.93
CA MET A 28 14.46 0.09 -2.98
C MET A 28 14.98 -1.23 -2.39
N ASP A 29 15.77 -1.16 -1.31
CA ASP A 29 16.32 -2.34 -0.61
C ASP A 29 15.22 -3.19 0.06
N ALA A 30 14.05 -2.60 0.33
CA ALA A 30 12.87 -3.29 0.83
C ALA A 30 11.99 -3.86 -0.29
N GLY A 31 12.29 -3.58 -1.57
CA GLY A 31 11.46 -3.97 -2.71
C GLY A 31 10.15 -3.18 -2.82
N LEU A 32 10.00 -2.10 -2.06
CA LEU A 32 8.85 -1.20 -2.11
C LEU A 32 8.98 -0.15 -3.22
N LEU A 33 10.18 0.07 -3.73
CA LEU A 33 10.46 0.80 -4.96
C LEU A 33 11.29 -0.07 -5.89
N MET A 34 11.14 0.16 -7.19
CA MET A 34 11.97 -0.53 -8.18
C MET A 34 13.41 0.00 -8.13
N ALA A 35 14.37 -0.92 -8.00
CA ALA A 35 15.80 -0.60 -7.97
C ALA A 35 16.41 -0.37 -9.37
N SER A 36 15.68 -0.74 -10.44
CA SER A 36 16.05 -0.50 -11.84
C SER A 36 14.79 -0.25 -12.68
N GLN A 37 14.96 0.44 -13.80
CA GLN A 37 13.89 0.76 -14.74
C GLN A 37 14.42 0.75 -16.17
N ASN A 38 13.60 0.31 -17.12
CA ASN A 38 13.90 0.33 -18.54
C ASN A 38 13.10 1.42 -19.25
N CYS A 39 13.72 2.10 -20.21
CA CYS A 39 13.04 3.11 -21.01
C CYS A 39 11.98 2.47 -21.91
N LYS A 40 10.73 2.94 -21.85
CA LYS A 40 9.64 2.43 -22.70
C LYS A 40 9.87 2.59 -24.21
N VAL A 41 10.78 3.48 -24.62
CA VAL A 41 11.06 3.77 -26.05
C VAL A 41 12.23 2.94 -26.57
N CYS A 42 13.35 2.88 -25.85
CA CYS A 42 14.57 2.23 -26.34
C CYS A 42 15.00 1.00 -25.53
N ASN A 43 14.22 0.61 -24.52
CA ASN A 43 14.42 -0.51 -23.61
C ASN A 43 15.75 -0.56 -22.83
N ARG A 44 16.60 0.47 -22.94
CA ARG A 44 17.83 0.60 -22.16
C ARG A 44 17.55 0.94 -20.71
N ASP A 45 18.49 0.56 -19.84
CA ASP A 45 18.47 0.90 -18.43
C ASP A 45 18.49 2.42 -18.23
N MET A 46 17.59 2.88 -17.37
CA MET A 46 17.48 4.28 -16.97
C MET A 46 18.43 4.58 -15.81
N LYS A 47 18.94 5.80 -15.75
CA LYS A 47 19.78 6.27 -14.65
C LYS A 47 18.92 6.96 -13.60
N LEU A 48 19.11 6.59 -12.34
CA LEU A 48 18.51 7.28 -11.20
C LEU A 48 19.22 8.61 -10.99
N LYS A 49 18.49 9.72 -11.22
CA LYS A 49 19.04 11.08 -11.12
C LYS A 49 18.46 11.79 -9.90
N LYS A 50 19.34 12.36 -9.08
CA LYS A 50 18.95 13.23 -7.97
C LYS A 50 18.39 14.55 -8.52
N VAL A 51 17.29 15.00 -7.96
CA VAL A 51 16.58 16.24 -8.29
C VAL A 51 16.61 17.15 -7.06
N ALA A 52 16.52 18.46 -7.28
CA ALA A 52 16.39 19.41 -6.19
C ALA A 52 15.25 19.01 -5.23
N VAL A 53 15.55 19.09 -3.94
CA VAL A 53 14.58 18.85 -2.87
C VAL A 53 13.53 19.94 -2.96
N THR A 54 12.27 19.57 -3.18
CA THR A 54 11.14 20.49 -3.09
C THR A 54 10.16 19.93 -2.07
N LYS A 55 9.25 20.77 -1.57
CA LYS A 55 8.17 20.31 -0.66
C LYS A 55 7.26 19.23 -1.26
N LYS A 56 7.37 18.94 -2.57
CA LYS A 56 6.51 18.00 -3.30
C LYS A 56 7.29 16.89 -4.01
N SER A 57 8.62 16.85 -3.95
CA SER A 57 9.44 15.88 -4.70
C SER A 57 10.19 14.94 -3.76
N ASP A 58 10.25 13.65 -4.12
CA ASP A 58 11.07 12.67 -3.39
C ASP A 58 12.54 12.68 -3.82
N CYS A 59 13.01 13.82 -4.35
CA CYS A 59 14.41 14.07 -4.69
C CYS A 59 15.02 13.15 -5.77
N TYR A 60 14.27 12.25 -6.39
CA TYR A 60 14.77 11.33 -7.42
C TYR A 60 13.78 11.14 -8.56
N LYS A 61 14.34 10.90 -9.75
CA LYS A 61 13.60 10.45 -10.93
C LYS A 61 14.48 9.53 -11.78
N TRP A 62 13.86 8.65 -12.52
CA TRP A 62 14.55 7.82 -13.51
C TRP A 62 14.63 8.58 -14.82
N THR A 63 15.82 8.61 -15.41
CA THR A 63 16.09 9.34 -16.65
C THR A 63 16.76 8.46 -17.70
N CYS A 64 16.23 8.47 -18.91
CA CYS A 64 16.88 7.93 -20.08
C CYS A 64 17.54 9.08 -20.83
N LEU A 65 18.82 8.90 -21.17
CA LEU A 65 19.56 9.87 -21.97
C LEU A 65 19.01 9.91 -23.41
N LYS A 66 18.99 11.12 -23.97
CA LYS A 66 18.64 11.34 -25.38
C LYS A 66 19.73 10.75 -26.27
N THR A 67 19.32 10.01 -27.29
CA THR A 67 20.17 9.45 -28.36
C THR A 67 19.43 9.53 -29.70
N ASN A 68 20.08 9.14 -30.80
CA ASN A 68 19.43 9.15 -32.12
C ASN A 68 18.15 8.28 -32.17
N SER A 69 18.16 7.16 -31.44
CA SER A 69 17.03 6.23 -31.33
C SER A 69 16.07 6.51 -30.16
N CYS A 70 16.32 7.54 -29.35
CA CYS A 70 15.49 7.81 -28.17
C CYS A 70 15.45 9.32 -27.88
N PRO A 71 14.28 9.96 -27.81
CA PRO A 71 14.19 11.39 -27.48
C PRO A 71 14.67 11.72 -26.05
N GLY A 72 14.94 10.70 -25.23
CA GLY A 72 15.08 10.82 -23.79
C GLY A 72 13.70 10.70 -23.13
N SER A 73 13.68 10.20 -21.90
CA SER A 73 12.43 10.06 -21.16
C SER A 73 12.70 10.18 -19.67
N GLU A 74 11.71 10.66 -18.94
CA GLU A 74 11.75 10.74 -17.49
C GLU A 74 10.55 10.00 -16.92
N ILE A 75 10.77 9.19 -15.89
CA ILE A 75 9.69 8.54 -15.15
C ILE A 75 9.90 8.76 -13.65
N SER A 76 8.79 8.78 -12.92
CA SER A 76 8.81 8.93 -11.46
C SER A 76 9.59 7.80 -10.81
N VAL A 77 10.28 8.10 -9.70
CA VAL A 77 10.92 7.05 -8.87
C VAL A 77 9.89 6.04 -8.34
N ARG A 78 8.62 6.45 -8.26
CA ARG A 78 7.47 5.64 -7.80
C ARG A 78 6.93 4.66 -8.85
N ASN A 79 7.37 4.76 -10.11
CA ASN A 79 6.86 3.92 -11.20
C ASN A 79 7.12 2.43 -10.93
N GLY A 80 6.14 1.57 -11.19
CA GLY A 80 6.23 0.12 -10.96
C GLY A 80 6.20 -0.28 -9.49
N SER A 81 5.61 0.54 -8.62
CA SER A 81 5.53 0.28 -7.18
C SER A 81 4.16 0.57 -6.60
N ILE A 82 3.93 0.21 -5.33
CA ILE A 82 2.71 0.57 -4.60
C ILE A 82 2.48 2.09 -4.50
N PHE A 83 3.53 2.91 -4.72
CA PHE A 83 3.45 4.37 -4.70
C PHE A 83 3.13 4.97 -6.08
N GLU A 84 2.98 4.15 -7.12
CA GLU A 84 2.74 4.62 -8.49
C GLU A 84 1.46 5.45 -8.58
N GLY A 85 1.52 6.57 -9.34
CA GLY A 85 0.39 7.49 -9.50
C GLY A 85 0.00 8.28 -8.25
N SER A 86 0.53 7.96 -7.07
CA SER A 86 0.20 8.67 -5.84
C SER A 86 0.77 10.09 -5.85
N LYS A 87 0.01 11.03 -5.26
CA LYS A 87 0.45 12.41 -5.02
C LYS A 87 1.07 12.61 -3.64
N LEU A 88 1.00 11.60 -2.75
CA LEU A 88 1.63 11.66 -1.43
C LEU A 88 3.15 11.57 -1.58
N LEU A 89 3.89 12.25 -0.69
CA LEU A 89 5.32 12.01 -0.54
C LEU A 89 5.56 10.60 -0.02
N LEU A 90 6.71 10.01 -0.34
CA LEU A 90 7.06 8.66 0.12
C LEU A 90 7.01 8.55 1.65
N LYS A 91 7.46 9.59 2.36
CA LYS A 91 7.40 9.64 3.83
C LYS A 91 5.97 9.55 4.36
N ASP A 92 5.03 10.29 3.75
CA ASP A 92 3.65 10.39 4.24
C ASP A 92 2.91 9.09 3.90
N ALA A 93 3.17 8.53 2.72
CA ALA A 93 2.68 7.21 2.34
C ALA A 93 3.21 6.11 3.27
N LEU A 94 4.49 6.15 3.65
CA LEU A 94 5.05 5.16 4.56
C LEU A 94 4.44 5.25 5.97
N VAL A 95 4.26 6.46 6.51
CA VAL A 95 3.57 6.66 7.79
C VAL A 95 2.11 6.19 7.72
N LEU A 96 1.42 6.44 6.61
CA LEU A 96 0.06 5.94 6.38
C LEU A 96 0.03 4.41 6.44
N ILE A 97 0.91 3.73 5.70
CA ILE A 97 1.01 2.27 5.66
C ILE A 97 1.26 1.72 7.07
N PHE A 98 2.19 2.33 7.81
CA PHE A 98 2.51 1.94 9.18
C PHE A 98 1.31 2.06 10.12
N LEU A 99 0.62 3.21 10.12
CA LEU A 99 -0.55 3.42 10.97
C LEU A 99 -1.71 2.48 10.61
N TRP A 100 -1.89 2.21 9.32
CA TRP A 100 -2.89 1.24 8.84
C TRP A 100 -2.56 -0.17 9.33
N ALA A 101 -1.29 -0.58 9.26
CA ALA A 101 -0.83 -1.87 9.76
C ALA A 101 -1.04 -2.02 11.29
N GLN A 102 -0.94 -0.91 12.03
CA GLN A 102 -1.27 -0.84 13.45
C GLN A 102 -2.79 -0.79 13.74
N ARG A 103 -3.64 -0.98 12.73
CA ARG A 103 -5.12 -0.92 12.82
C ARG A 103 -5.65 0.43 13.32
N THR A 104 -4.92 1.51 13.05
CA THR A 104 -5.39 2.86 13.36
C THR A 104 -6.64 3.18 12.53
N PRO A 105 -7.73 3.71 13.12
CA PRO A 105 -8.90 4.11 12.35
C PRO A 105 -8.56 5.17 11.29
N CYS A 106 -9.20 5.10 10.11
CA CYS A 106 -8.94 6.04 9.01
C CYS A 106 -9.09 7.52 9.42
N THR A 107 -9.99 7.82 10.37
CA THR A 107 -10.15 9.16 10.94
C THR A 107 -8.92 9.60 11.75
N GLY A 108 -8.33 8.69 12.53
CA GLY A 108 -7.09 8.94 13.25
C GLY A 108 -5.92 9.17 12.29
N ILE A 109 -5.79 8.33 11.26
CA ILE A 109 -4.75 8.48 10.24
C ILE A 109 -4.88 9.84 9.52
N ALA A 110 -6.11 10.22 9.13
CA ALA A 110 -6.38 11.51 8.49
C ALA A 110 -5.95 12.69 9.36
N ASN A 111 -6.24 12.63 10.67
CA ASN A 111 -5.85 13.67 11.61
C ASN A 111 -4.33 13.75 11.80
N VAL A 112 -3.65 12.60 11.94
CA VAL A 112 -2.19 12.55 12.12
C VAL A 112 -1.45 13.12 10.91
N LEU A 113 -1.90 12.78 9.70
CA LEU A 113 -1.24 13.19 8.47
C LEU A 113 -1.77 14.51 7.88
N GLY A 114 -2.85 15.07 8.43
CA GLY A 114 -3.53 16.23 7.86
C GLY A 114 -4.06 16.00 6.44
N LEU A 115 -4.41 14.75 6.11
CA LEU A 115 -4.87 14.35 4.77
C LEU A 115 -6.40 14.22 4.72
N SER A 116 -6.95 14.34 3.51
CA SER A 116 -8.38 14.14 3.30
C SER A 116 -8.79 12.68 3.54
N LYS A 117 -9.97 12.45 4.13
CA LYS A 117 -10.52 11.10 4.32
C LYS A 117 -10.60 10.29 3.02
N PRO A 118 -11.02 10.87 1.87
CA PRO A 118 -11.00 10.15 0.59
C PRO A 118 -9.62 9.62 0.22
N THR A 119 -8.55 10.40 0.45
CA THR A 119 -7.18 9.94 0.22
C THR A 119 -6.83 8.74 1.11
N ILE A 120 -7.18 8.80 2.40
CA ILE A 120 -6.94 7.67 3.32
C ILE A 120 -7.72 6.43 2.91
N TYR A 121 -8.98 6.57 2.48
CA TYR A 121 -9.78 5.43 2.04
C TYR A 121 -9.23 4.79 0.77
N ALA A 122 -8.81 5.59 -0.21
CA ALA A 122 -8.18 5.07 -1.43
C ALA A 122 -6.92 4.25 -1.09
N TRP A 123 -6.06 4.76 -0.20
CA TRP A 123 -4.89 4.03 0.26
C TRP A 123 -5.23 2.78 1.06
N ALA A 124 -6.20 2.86 1.98
CA ALA A 124 -6.65 1.71 2.74
C ALA A 124 -7.20 0.60 1.82
N GLU A 125 -7.84 0.97 0.71
CA GLU A 125 -8.30 0.02 -0.29
C GLU A 125 -7.15 -0.66 -1.03
N THR A 126 -6.15 0.11 -1.48
CA THR A 126 -4.92 -0.45 -2.06
C THR A 126 -4.24 -1.43 -1.10
N LEU A 127 -4.14 -1.08 0.19
CA LEU A 127 -3.52 -1.93 1.21
C LEU A 127 -4.33 -3.20 1.51
N ARG A 128 -5.66 -3.11 1.49
CA ARG A 128 -6.53 -4.29 1.56
C ARG A 128 -6.32 -5.23 0.38
N GLY A 129 -6.20 -4.68 -0.84
CA GLY A 129 -5.90 -5.48 -2.04
C GLY A 129 -4.62 -6.28 -1.88
N VAL A 130 -3.53 -5.62 -1.44
CA VAL A 130 -2.23 -6.28 -1.19
C VAL A 130 -2.33 -7.34 -0.09
N ALA A 131 -3.03 -7.04 1.00
CA ALA A 131 -3.22 -7.99 2.09
C ALA A 131 -4.04 -9.21 1.63
N LEU A 132 -5.09 -8.99 0.83
CA LEU A 132 -5.94 -10.05 0.29
C LEU A 132 -5.16 -10.96 -0.67
N GLU A 133 -4.34 -10.39 -1.55
CA GLU A 133 -3.46 -11.17 -2.45
C GLU A 133 -2.47 -12.02 -1.65
N THR A 134 -1.90 -11.45 -0.58
CA THR A 134 -1.00 -12.19 0.32
C THR A 134 -1.72 -13.33 1.04
N VAL A 135 -2.94 -13.10 1.51
CA VAL A 135 -3.76 -14.15 2.14
C VAL A 135 -4.14 -15.20 1.12
N SER A 136 -4.54 -14.82 -0.09
CA SER A 136 -4.98 -15.75 -1.14
C SER A 136 -3.83 -16.61 -1.68
N SER A 137 -2.62 -16.05 -1.78
CA SER A 137 -1.42 -16.81 -2.19
C SER A 137 -0.90 -17.76 -1.10
N ARG A 138 -1.26 -17.51 0.15
CA ARG A 138 -0.88 -18.33 1.32
C ARG A 138 -2.02 -19.17 1.88
N SER A 139 -3.24 -18.98 1.39
CA SER A 139 -4.40 -19.71 1.86
C SER A 139 -4.27 -21.15 1.41
N ALA A 140 -4.17 -22.05 2.38
CA ALA A 140 -4.33 -23.47 2.14
C ALA A 140 -5.82 -23.78 1.87
N MET A 141 -6.07 -24.90 1.20
CA MET A 141 -7.40 -25.48 1.14
C MET A 141 -7.93 -25.71 2.56
N ILE A 142 -9.15 -25.25 2.83
CA ILE A 142 -9.87 -25.56 4.06
C ILE A 142 -10.52 -26.93 3.85
N GLY A 143 -10.13 -27.93 4.64
CA GLY A 143 -10.57 -29.33 4.50
C GLY A 143 -9.63 -30.22 3.68
N GLY A 144 -10.12 -31.40 3.31
CA GLY A 144 -9.38 -32.44 2.59
C GLY A 144 -10.04 -33.81 2.71
N VAL A 145 -9.50 -34.83 2.04
CA VAL A 145 -10.03 -36.20 2.15
C VAL A 145 -9.93 -36.67 3.59
N GLY A 146 -11.07 -37.04 4.20
CA GLY A 146 -11.13 -37.48 5.59
C GLY A 146 -11.14 -36.36 6.64
N GLN A 147 -11.19 -35.09 6.22
CA GLN A 147 -11.35 -33.94 7.12
C GLN A 147 -12.81 -33.45 7.10
N THR A 148 -13.35 -33.16 8.27
CA THR A 148 -14.66 -32.54 8.42
C THR A 148 -14.49 -31.02 8.49
N VAL A 149 -15.17 -30.30 7.60
CA VAL A 149 -15.24 -28.84 7.64
C VAL A 149 -16.59 -28.46 8.22
N GLU A 150 -16.56 -27.70 9.32
CA GLU A 150 -17.75 -27.06 9.88
C GLU A 150 -17.98 -25.75 9.14
N ILE A 151 -19.20 -25.58 8.62
CA ILE A 151 -19.63 -24.37 7.92
C ILE A 151 -20.69 -23.72 8.79
N ASP A 152 -20.54 -22.43 9.08
CA ASP A 152 -21.51 -21.64 9.81
C ASP A 152 -21.92 -20.40 9.01
N GLU A 153 -23.18 -19.99 9.19
CA GLU A 153 -23.78 -18.87 8.47
C GLU A 153 -24.25 -17.80 9.47
N SER A 154 -23.70 -16.60 9.33
CA SER A 154 -24.08 -15.43 10.12
C SER A 154 -24.82 -14.42 9.25
N CYS A 155 -26.09 -14.14 9.58
CA CYS A 155 -26.86 -13.08 8.94
C CYS A 155 -26.66 -11.74 9.65
N VAL A 156 -25.99 -10.79 9.00
CA VAL A 156 -25.80 -9.43 9.48
C VAL A 156 -26.89 -8.53 8.90
N THR A 157 -27.63 -7.86 9.78
CA THR A 157 -28.72 -6.96 9.38
C THR A 157 -28.52 -5.60 10.03
N LYS A 158 -28.95 -4.53 9.35
CA LYS A 158 -28.95 -3.17 9.91
C LYS A 158 -30.36 -2.60 9.90
N ARG A 159 -30.85 -2.12 11.03
CA ARG A 159 -32.16 -1.45 11.09
C ARG A 159 -32.03 0.02 10.65
N LYS A 160 -33.00 0.54 9.90
CA LYS A 160 -33.07 1.98 9.61
C LYS A 160 -33.34 2.72 10.94
N TYR A 161 -32.44 3.61 11.34
CA TYR A 161 -32.50 4.33 12.63
C TYR A 161 -32.56 3.44 13.89
N ASN A 162 -32.05 2.20 13.84
CA ASN A 162 -32.16 1.21 14.92
C ASN A 162 -33.60 0.90 15.36
N ARG A 163 -34.61 1.23 14.54
CA ARG A 163 -36.04 1.04 14.83
C ARG A 163 -36.75 0.30 13.70
N GLY A 164 -37.89 -0.33 14.02
CA GLY A 164 -38.74 -1.02 13.05
C GLY A 164 -38.33 -2.46 12.72
N ARG A 165 -39.06 -3.07 11.80
CA ARG A 165 -38.87 -4.46 11.34
C ARG A 165 -37.54 -4.57 10.59
N VAL A 166 -36.82 -5.67 10.80
CA VAL A 166 -35.69 -6.04 9.93
C VAL A 166 -36.29 -6.40 8.57
N SER A 167 -35.84 -5.73 7.53
CA SER A 167 -36.32 -5.98 6.17
C SER A 167 -35.38 -6.97 5.46
N ASP A 168 -35.94 -7.91 4.71
CA ASP A 168 -35.17 -8.99 4.07
C ASP A 168 -34.16 -8.45 3.03
N ASN A 169 -34.48 -7.30 2.45
CA ASN A 169 -33.62 -6.54 1.54
C ASN A 169 -32.46 -5.79 2.21
N ASN A 170 -32.23 -5.95 3.52
CA ASN A 170 -31.06 -5.40 4.22
C ASN A 170 -30.32 -6.45 5.07
N GLN A 171 -30.31 -7.68 4.58
CA GLN A 171 -29.56 -8.80 5.14
C GLN A 171 -28.29 -9.05 4.32
N VAL A 172 -27.17 -9.20 5.00
CA VAL A 172 -25.89 -9.63 4.43
C VAL A 172 -25.52 -10.93 5.10
N TRP A 173 -25.46 -12.01 4.32
CA TRP A 173 -25.05 -13.31 4.81
C TRP A 173 -23.52 -13.42 4.75
N ILE A 174 -22.91 -13.82 5.86
CA ILE A 174 -21.49 -14.08 5.99
C ILE A 174 -21.35 -15.57 6.27
N VAL A 175 -20.61 -16.27 5.42
CA VAL A 175 -20.33 -17.71 5.59
C VAL A 175 -18.92 -17.87 6.13
N GLY A 176 -18.79 -18.57 7.25
CA GLY A 176 -17.52 -18.99 7.84
C GLY A 176 -17.31 -20.49 7.64
N ALA A 177 -16.06 -20.92 7.52
CA ALA A 177 -15.70 -22.33 7.44
C ALA A 177 -14.46 -22.62 8.30
N LEU A 178 -14.48 -23.73 9.04
CA LEU A 178 -13.40 -24.17 9.90
C LEU A 178 -13.15 -25.67 9.69
N SER A 179 -11.89 -26.05 9.43
CA SER A 179 -11.49 -27.46 9.30
C SER A 179 -11.13 -28.00 10.69
N LEU A 180 -11.71 -29.15 11.07
CA LEU A 180 -11.47 -29.83 12.34
C LEU A 180 -10.24 -30.77 12.27
#